data_AF-A0A9X8VBR0-F1
#
_entry.id   AF-A0A9X8VBR0-F1
#
_cell.length_a   1.000
_cell.length_b   1.000
_cell.length_c   1.000
_cell.angle_alpha   90.00
_cell.angle_beta   90.00
_cell.angle_gamma   90.00
#
_symmetry.space_group_name_H-M   'P 1'
#
loop_
_entity.id
_entity.type
_entity.pdbx_description
1 polymer ?
#
loop_
_entity_poly.entity_id
_entity_poly.type
_entity_poly.pdbx_seq_one_letter_code
_entity_poly.pdbx_strand_id
1 'polypeptide(L)'
;MTFKQQRDKAIALMEEKKMWRSNYAPPILRLLWRMDVNMPPPPFAPFWLNMLFFGIWFGPLWGVLMWFMVWKNQGHTGEEALILSLAAGLL
;
A
#
# COMPACT_ATOMS: atom_id res chain seq x y z
N MET A 1 6.51 5.13 -25.77
CA MET A 1 7.21 4.28 -24.77
C MET A 1 6.17 3.38 -24.15
N THR A 2 6.42 2.07 -24.10
CA THR A 2 5.53 1.12 -23.42
C THR A 2 5.57 1.39 -21.91
N PHE A 3 4.47 1.19 -21.19
CA PHE A 3 4.41 1.34 -19.73
C PHE A 3 5.57 0.62 -19.02
N LYS A 4 5.89 -0.59 -19.49
CA LYS A 4 7.04 -1.39 -19.05
C LYS A 4 8.38 -0.64 -19.17
N GLN A 5 8.62 0.04 -20.29
CA GLN A 5 9.84 0.83 -20.51
C GLN A 5 9.92 2.05 -19.59
N GLN A 6 8.79 2.70 -19.31
CA GLN A 6 8.74 3.84 -18.38
C GLN A 6 9.01 3.38 -16.94
N ARG A 7 8.42 2.25 -16.53
CA ARG A 7 8.67 1.63 -15.22
C ARG A 7 10.13 1.23 -15.06
N ASP A 8 10.73 0.58 -16.06
CA ASP A 8 12.11 0.09 -15.97
C ASP A 8 13.11 1.28 -15.89
N LYS A 9 12.84 2.38 -16.60
CA LYS A 9 13.60 3.64 -16.45
C LYS A 9 13.46 4.26 -15.05
N ALA A 10 12.24 4.29 -14.52
CA ALA A 10 11.99 4.81 -13.17
C ALA A 10 12.73 3.97 -12.12
N ILE A 11 12.73 2.64 -12.26
CA ILE A 11 13.47 1.72 -11.38
C ILE A 11 14.97 1.98 -11.47
N ALA A 12 15.53 2.08 -12.67
CA ALA A 12 16.95 2.36 -12.86
C ALA A 12 17.38 3.70 -12.21
N LEU A 13 16.55 4.74 -12.32
CA LEU A 13 16.79 6.02 -11.65
C LEU A 13 16.77 5.89 -10.11
N MET A 14 15.87 5.09 -9.55
CA MET A 14 15.79 4.88 -8.10
C MET A 14 16.94 4.02 -7.57
N GLU A 15 17.42 3.05 -8.35
CA GLU A 15 18.64 2.28 -8.05
C GLU A 15 19.88 3.19 -8.07
N GLU A 16 20.01 4.07 -9.06
CA GLU A 16 21.07 5.08 -9.13
C GLU A 16 21.08 6.01 -7.91
N LYS A 17 19.88 6.41 -7.45
CA LYS A 17 19.70 7.23 -6.23
C LYS A 17 19.92 6.46 -4.92
N LYS A 18 20.36 5.20 -4.98
CA LYS A 18 20.59 4.31 -3.82
C LYS A 18 19.35 4.14 -2.92
N MET A 19 18.15 4.24 -3.48
CA MET A 19 16.93 3.97 -2.71
C MET A 19 16.84 2.48 -2.36
N TRP A 20 16.29 2.17 -1.19
CA TRP A 20 16.01 0.79 -0.83
C TRP A 20 14.94 0.22 -1.77
N ARG A 21 15.23 -0.93 -2.37
CA ARG A 21 14.33 -1.65 -3.29
C ARG A 21 12.91 -1.88 -2.77
N SER A 22 12.75 -2.10 -1.48
CA SER A 22 11.46 -2.25 -0.81
C SER A 22 10.59 -0.99 -0.89
N ASN A 23 11.19 0.21 -0.93
CA ASN A 23 10.45 1.47 -0.98
C ASN A 23 9.84 1.75 -2.35
N TYR A 24 10.51 1.32 -3.43
CA TYR A 24 10.03 1.56 -4.78
C TYR A 24 9.46 0.33 -5.51
N ALA A 25 9.73 -0.88 -4.99
CA ALA A 25 9.23 -2.14 -5.52
C ALA A 25 8.80 -3.08 -4.38
N PRO A 26 7.77 -2.72 -3.59
CA PRO A 26 7.26 -3.58 -2.55
C PRO A 26 6.79 -4.94 -3.11
N PRO A 27 6.84 -6.03 -2.32
CA PRO A 27 6.50 -7.38 -2.79
C PRO A 27 5.14 -7.48 -3.49
N ILE A 28 4.12 -6.81 -2.96
CA ILE A 28 2.76 -6.79 -3.51
C ILE A 28 2.74 -6.12 -4.89
N LEU A 29 3.45 -4.99 -5.05
CA LEU A 29 3.54 -4.29 -6.32
C LEU A 29 4.29 -5.11 -7.38
N ARG A 30 5.31 -5.89 -6.96
CA ARG A 30 5.99 -6.83 -7.87
C ARG A 30 5.06 -7.94 -8.36
N LEU A 31 4.12 -8.39 -7.53
CA LEU A 31 3.11 -9.36 -7.95
C LEU A 31 2.13 -8.74 -8.96
N LEU A 32 1.68 -7.51 -8.72
CA LEU A 32 0.82 -6.78 -9.67
C LEU A 32 1.51 -6.59 -11.03
N TRP A 33 2.80 -6.26 -11.03
CA TRP A 33 3.59 -6.18 -12.26
C TRP A 33 3.76 -7.51 -13.00
N ARG A 34 3.72 -8.64 -12.29
CA ARG A 34 3.72 -9.98 -12.91
C ARG A 34 2.36 -10.32 -13.54
N MET A 35 1.28 -9.74 -13.02
CA MET A 35 -0.08 -9.86 -13.55
C MET A 35 -0.38 -8.86 -14.69
N ASP A 36 0.66 -8.21 -15.23
CA ASP A 36 0.56 -7.17 -16.27
C ASP A 36 -0.30 -5.95 -15.86
N VAL A 37 -0.42 -5.70 -14.55
CA VAL A 37 -1.08 -4.50 -14.04
C VAL A 37 -0.14 -3.31 -14.20
N ASN A 38 -0.62 -2.30 -14.95
CA ASN A 38 0.11 -1.07 -15.25
C ASN A 38 0.13 -0.09 -14.05
N MET A 39 0.69 -0.52 -12.92
CA MET A 39 0.79 0.31 -11.72
C MET A 39 2.15 1.02 -11.63
N PRO A 40 2.22 2.36 -11.58
CA PRO A 40 3.48 3.07 -11.49
C PRO A 40 4.20 2.79 -10.16
N PRO A 41 5.53 2.93 -10.08
CA PRO A 41 6.23 2.82 -8.80
C PRO A 41 5.71 3.89 -7.81
N PRO A 42 5.67 3.61 -6.50
CA PRO A 42 5.04 4.49 -5.52
C PRO A 42 5.55 5.94 -5.55
N PRO A 43 6.86 6.21 -5.72
CA PRO A 43 7.37 7.58 -5.81
C PRO A 43 6.89 8.38 -7.04
N PHE A 44 6.43 7.69 -8.08
CA PHE A 44 5.94 8.30 -9.32
C PHE A 44 4.42 8.21 -9.47
N ALA A 45 3.74 7.53 -8.53
CA ALA A 45 2.29 7.42 -8.50
C ALA A 45 1.67 8.69 -7.90
N PRO A 46 0.47 9.10 -8.35
CA PRO A 46 -0.23 10.21 -7.73
C PRO A 46 -0.63 9.85 -6.30
N PHE A 47 -0.69 10.85 -5.42
CA PHE A 47 -0.92 10.67 -3.98
C PHE A 47 -2.15 9.78 -3.68
N TRP A 48 -3.28 10.04 -4.34
CA TRP A 48 -4.52 9.28 -4.13
C TRP A 48 -4.39 7.79 -4.46
N LEU A 49 -3.59 7.43 -5.47
CA LEU A 49 -3.37 6.03 -5.84
C LEU A 49 -2.52 5.31 -4.78
N ASN A 50 -1.48 5.98 -4.26
CA ASN A 50 -0.69 5.47 -3.14
C ASN A 50 -1.54 5.34 -1.88
N MET A 51 -2.32 6.35 -1.54
CA MET A 51 -3.22 6.37 -0.38
C MET A 51 -4.18 5.17 -0.43
N LEU A 52 -4.84 4.93 -1.57
CA LEU A 52 -5.72 3.77 -1.72
C LEU A 52 -4.96 2.45 -1.65
N PHE A 53 -3.83 2.35 -2.34
CA PHE A 53 -3.04 1.10 -2.39
C PHE A 53 -2.53 0.67 -1.02
N PHE A 54 -1.94 1.60 -0.27
CA PHE A 54 -1.44 1.32 1.08
C PHE A 54 -2.58 1.23 2.10
N GLY A 55 -3.62 2.06 1.95
CA GLY A 55 -4.77 2.08 2.85
C GLY A 55 -5.62 0.82 2.83
N ILE A 56 -5.85 0.24 1.64
CA ILE A 56 -6.59 -1.03 1.48
C ILE A 56 -5.90 -2.18 2.21
N TRP A 57 -4.57 -2.17 2.28
CA TRP A 57 -3.82 -3.20 3.01
C TRP A 57 -3.69 -2.86 4.50
N PHE A 58 -3.33 -1.63 4.82
CA PHE A 58 -3.05 -1.19 6.18
C PHE A 58 -4.31 -1.18 7.04
N GLY A 59 -5.43 -0.63 6.54
CA GLY A 59 -6.67 -0.49 7.31
C GLY A 59 -7.19 -1.82 7.86
N PRO A 60 -7.42 -2.85 7.03
CA PRO A 60 -7.85 -4.17 7.51
C PRO A 60 -6.83 -4.84 8.42
N LEU A 61 -5.53 -4.78 8.09
CA LEU A 61 -4.48 -5.39 8.91
C LEU A 61 -4.43 -4.76 10.30
N TRP A 62 -4.44 -3.43 10.36
CA TRP A 62 -4.48 -2.66 11.60
C TRP A 62 -5.75 -2.93 12.39
N GLY A 63 -6.90 -2.95 11.72
CA GLY A 63 -8.19 -3.26 12.30
C GLY A 63 -8.25 -4.61 12.98
N VAL A 64 -7.76 -5.65 12.30
CA VAL A 64 -7.67 -7.00 12.85
C VAL A 64 -6.74 -7.03 14.07
N LEU A 65 -5.58 -6.39 14.00
CA LEU A 65 -4.66 -6.32 15.14
C LEU A 65 -5.30 -5.63 16.35
N MET A 66 -5.91 -4.46 16.14
CA MET A 66 -6.58 -3.69 17.20
C MET A 66 -7.78 -4.41 17.77
N TRP A 67 -8.54 -5.13 16.93
CA TRP A 67 -9.64 -5.97 17.37
C TRP A 67 -9.20 -6.99 18.41
N PHE A 68 -8.13 -7.76 18.13
CA PHE A 68 -7.65 -8.81 19.02
C PHE A 68 -6.87 -8.28 20.24
N MET A 69 -6.17 -7.16 20.11
CA MET A 69 -5.36 -6.61 21.20
C MET A 69 -6.16 -5.74 22.18
N VAL A 70 -7.07 -4.91 21.67
CA VAL A 70 -7.64 -3.80 22.43
C VAL A 70 -9.16 -3.78 22.36
N TRP A 71 -9.73 -3.66 21.17
CA TRP A 71 -11.14 -3.28 20.99
C TRP A 71 -12.12 -4.35 21.47
N LYS A 72 -11.82 -5.64 21.24
CA LYS A 72 -12.64 -6.74 21.75
C LYS A 72 -12.81 -6.69 23.27
N ASN A 73 -11.77 -6.29 24.01
CA ASN A 73 -11.78 -6.24 25.47
C ASN A 73 -12.38 -4.94 26.02
N GLN A 74 -12.51 -3.91 25.18
CA GLN A 74 -13.10 -2.62 25.53
C GLN A 74 -14.61 -2.54 25.22
N GLY A 75 -15.20 -3.62 24.67
CA GLY A 75 -16.62 -3.67 24.36
C GLY A 75 -17.01 -2.93 23.08
N HIS A 76 -16.03 -2.57 22.23
CA HIS A 76 -16.31 -1.96 20.94
C HIS A 76 -17.14 -2.90 20.06
N THR A 77 -18.10 -2.32 19.34
CA THR A 77 -18.91 -3.07 18.37
C THR A 77 -18.11 -3.33 17.10
N GLY A 78 -18.48 -4.37 16.35
CA GLY A 78 -17.81 -4.70 15.08
C GLY A 78 -17.89 -3.56 14.05
N GLU A 79 -18.97 -2.77 14.09
CA GLU A 79 -19.17 -1.62 13.20
C GLU A 79 -18.20 -0.48 13.51
N GLU A 80 -18.03 -0.14 14.79
CA GLU A 80 -17.05 0.86 15.24
C GLU A 80 -15.62 0.47 14.84
N ALA A 81 -15.27 -0.81 15.06
CA ALA A 81 -13.98 -1.33 14.66
C ALA A 81 -13.77 -1.21 13.14
N LEU A 82 -14.78 -1.52 12.32
CA LEU A 82 -14.71 -1.37 10.87
C LEU A 82 -14.49 0.09 10.44
N ILE A 83 -15.25 1.04 11.01
CA ILE A 83 -15.11 2.46 10.68
C ILE A 83 -13.72 2.98 11.06
N LEU A 84 -13.24 2.65 12.26
CA LEU A 84 -11.92 3.07 12.74
C LEU A 84 -10.79 2.46 11.89
N SER A 85 -10.95 1.21 11.45
CA SER A 85 -9.99 0.53 10.59
C SER A 85 -9.90 1.18 9.20
N LEU A 86 -11.06 1.55 8.63
CA LEU A 86 -11.12 2.24 7.34
C LEU A 86 -10.55 3.65 7.43
N ALA A 87 -10.87 4.39 8.50
CA ALA A 87 -10.31 5.71 8.76
C ALA A 87 -8.78 5.65 8.93
N ALA A 88 -8.27 4.66 9.67
CA ALA A 88 -6.84 4.43 9.83
C ALA A 88 -6.14 4.11 8.50
N GLY A 89 -6.81 3.45 7.57
CA GLY A 89 -6.30 3.21 6.21
C GLY A 89 -6.18 4.47 5.36
N LEU A 90 -6.92 5.54 5.67
CA LEU A 90 -6.93 6.78 4.89
C LEU A 90 -6.01 7.87 5.46
N LEU A 91 -5.41 7.64 6.63
CA LEU A 91 -4.48 8.54 7.32
C LEU A 91 -3.03 8.23 6.93
#